data_AF-L9XLW5-F1
#
_entry.id   AF-L9XLW5-F1
#
_cell.length_a   1.000
_cell.length_b   1.000
_cell.length_c   1.000
_cell.angle_alpha   90.00
_cell.angle_beta   90.00
_cell.angle_gamma   90.00
#
_symmetry.space_group_name_H-M   'P 1'
#
loop_
_entity.id
_entity.type
_entity.pdbx_description
1 polymer ?
#
loop_
_entity_poly.entity_id
_entity_poly.type
_entity_poly.pdbx_seq_one_letter_code
_entity_poly.pdbx_strand_id
1 'polypeptide(L)'
;MRSTSTRGERDEIIVDVVQALAEADRLELEEVEYTLYEYINPAVLTELADHDGGNWQFTFEIADHDVTITSDGRLFVDGVLCRTDLALCRSTTQPAHG
;
A
#
# COMPACT_ATOMS: atom_id res chain seq x y z
N MET A 1 -5.82 -26.83 -5.08
CA MET A 1 -5.84 -25.95 -3.90
C MET A 1 -4.43 -25.44 -3.64
N ARG A 2 -4.13 -24.18 -3.96
CA ARG A 2 -2.88 -23.51 -3.56
C ARG A 2 -3.22 -22.06 -3.28
N SER A 3 -3.41 -21.73 -2.01
CA SER A 3 -3.66 -20.37 -1.54
C SER A 3 -2.68 -20.09 -0.40
N THR A 4 -1.43 -19.82 -0.77
CA THR A 4 -0.40 -19.33 0.17
C THR A 4 0.51 -18.36 -0.58
N SER A 5 -0.04 -17.22 -1.06
CA SER A 5 0.78 -16.11 -1.58
C SER A 5 0.74 -14.86 -0.71
N THR A 6 -0.19 -14.78 0.24
CA THR A 6 -0.49 -13.57 1.03
C THR A 6 0.62 -13.09 1.99
N ARG A 7 1.88 -13.52 1.90
CA ARG A 7 2.98 -12.99 2.75
C ARG A 7 3.99 -12.13 1.99
N GLY A 8 4.20 -12.34 0.68
CA GLY A 8 5.09 -11.48 -0.13
C GLY A 8 4.43 -10.15 -0.49
N GLU A 9 3.18 -10.21 -0.95
CA GLU A 9 2.40 -9.04 -1.39
C GLU A 9 2.16 -8.03 -0.24
N ARG A 10 2.02 -8.54 1.00
CA ARG A 10 1.89 -7.69 2.18
C ARG A 10 3.16 -6.92 2.51
N ASP A 11 4.33 -7.52 2.26
CA ASP A 11 5.62 -6.87 2.51
C ASP A 11 5.91 -5.79 1.46
N GLU A 12 5.56 -6.06 0.20
CA GLU A 12 5.72 -5.12 -0.92
C GLU A 12 4.87 -3.85 -0.75
N ILE A 13 3.62 -3.98 -0.28
CA ILE A 13 2.77 -2.82 0.04
C ILE A 13 3.41 -1.96 1.14
N ILE A 14 3.98 -2.59 2.17
CA ILE A 14 4.64 -1.85 3.27
C ILE A 14 5.82 -1.06 2.72
N VAL A 15 6.67 -1.70 1.92
CA VAL A 15 7.82 -1.04 1.32
C VAL A 15 7.39 0.13 0.44
N ASP A 16 6.36 -0.01 -0.40
CA ASP A 16 5.90 1.07 -1.29
C ASP A 16 5.28 2.23 -0.51
N VAL A 17 4.51 1.96 0.56
CA VAL A 17 3.95 3.00 1.44
C VAL A 17 5.05 3.73 2.21
N VAL A 18 5.99 2.99 2.81
CA VAL A 18 7.12 3.59 3.56
C VAL A 18 8.01 4.39 2.61
N GLN A 19 8.26 3.91 1.40
CA GLN A 19 8.98 4.67 0.37
C GLN A 19 8.26 5.95 0.01
N ALA A 20 6.95 5.91 -0.25
CA ALA A 20 6.19 7.09 -0.60
C ALA A 20 6.20 8.16 0.51
N LEU A 21 6.11 7.72 1.77
CA LEU A 21 6.24 8.59 2.94
C LEU A 21 7.63 9.19 3.07
N ALA A 22 8.68 8.38 2.92
CA ALA A 22 10.06 8.84 2.93
C ALA A 22 10.30 9.86 1.81
N GLU A 23 9.80 9.62 0.59
CA GLU A 23 9.87 10.55 -0.53
C GLU A 23 9.12 11.87 -0.24
N ALA A 24 7.97 11.81 0.42
CA ALA A 24 7.19 12.99 0.79
C ALA A 24 7.89 13.86 1.85
N ASP A 25 8.51 13.23 2.85
CA ASP A 25 9.26 13.91 3.91
C ASP A 25 10.70 14.26 3.49
N ARG A 26 11.15 13.76 2.33
CA ARG A 26 12.55 13.77 1.85
C ARG A 26 13.51 13.09 2.83
N LEU A 27 13.03 12.05 3.48
CA LEU A 27 13.83 11.16 4.32
C LEU A 27 14.30 9.96 3.49
N GLU A 28 15.42 9.37 3.90
CA GLU A 28 15.78 8.04 3.42
C GLU A 28 14.96 6.98 4.19
N LEU A 29 14.69 5.80 3.59
CA LEU A 29 13.99 4.70 4.30
C LEU A 29 14.63 4.35 5.64
N GLU A 30 15.95 4.51 5.73
CA GLU A 30 16.74 4.22 6.92
C GLU A 30 16.58 5.27 8.03
N GLU A 31 16.12 6.48 7.66
CA GLU A 31 15.83 7.59 8.59
C GLU A 31 14.37 7.59 9.06
N VAL A 32 13.52 6.74 8.48
CA VAL A 32 12.14 6.56 8.94
C VAL A 32 12.17 5.79 10.26
N GLU A 33 12.15 6.54 11.38
CA GLU A 33 12.16 5.99 12.74
C GLU A 33 10.82 5.36 13.18
N TYR A 34 9.81 5.39 12.32
CA TYR A 34 8.47 4.87 12.59
C TYR A 34 8.13 3.69 11.68
N THR A 35 7.53 2.64 12.23
CA THR A 35 7.06 1.52 11.42
C THR A 35 5.61 1.71 11.02
N LEU A 36 5.25 1.34 9.77
CA LEU A 36 3.86 1.41 9.32
C LEU A 36 2.90 0.65 10.26
N TYR A 37 3.39 -0.46 10.83
CA TYR A 37 2.69 -1.30 11.81
C TYR A 37 2.33 -0.58 13.12
N GLU A 38 3.00 0.51 13.48
CA GLU A 38 2.65 1.31 14.66
C GLU A 38 1.38 2.14 14.46
N TYR A 39 1.02 2.42 13.21
CA TYR A 39 -0.11 3.27 12.86
C TYR A 39 -1.26 2.46 12.27
N ILE A 40 -0.96 1.55 11.34
CA ILE A 40 -1.95 0.70 10.70
C ILE A 40 -1.45 -0.73 10.55
N ASN A 41 -2.36 -1.70 10.56
CA ASN A 41 -2.00 -3.03 10.11
C ASN A 41 -2.10 -3.08 8.57
N PRO A 42 -0.99 -3.23 7.83
CA PRO A 42 -1.00 -3.29 6.36
C PRO A 42 -1.82 -4.47 5.83
N ALA A 43 -2.09 -5.50 6.66
CA ALA A 43 -3.02 -6.55 6.30
C ALA A 43 -4.45 -6.04 6.04
N VAL A 44 -4.85 -4.91 6.65
CA VAL A 44 -6.18 -4.32 6.43
C VAL A 44 -6.31 -3.81 4.98
N LEU A 45 -5.24 -3.32 4.38
CA LEU A 45 -5.25 -2.85 2.98
C LEU A 45 -5.45 -4.02 2.03
N THR A 46 -4.79 -5.15 2.31
CA THR A 46 -4.98 -6.39 1.55
C THR A 46 -6.38 -6.96 1.75
N GLU A 47 -6.91 -6.94 2.98
CA GLU A 47 -8.28 -7.39 3.24
C GLU A 47 -9.31 -6.50 2.57
N LEU A 48 -9.12 -5.18 2.55
CA LEU A 48 -9.97 -4.24 1.83
C LEU A 48 -9.90 -4.48 0.31
N ALA A 49 -8.70 -4.68 -0.23
CA ALA A 49 -8.51 -5.00 -1.65
C ALA A 49 -9.16 -6.32 -2.07
N ASP A 50 -9.08 -7.35 -1.23
CA ASP A 50 -9.62 -8.69 -1.51
C ASP A 50 -11.13 -8.77 -1.34
N HIS A 51 -11.66 -8.10 -0.30
CA HIS A 51 -13.06 -8.23 0.09
C HIS A 51 -13.97 -7.26 -0.67
N ASP A 52 -13.47 -6.07 -0.99
CA ASP A 52 -14.24 -5.00 -1.61
C ASP A 52 -13.81 -4.88 -3.07
N GLY A 53 -14.39 -5.71 -3.95
CA GLY A 53 -14.25 -5.55 -5.41
C GLY A 53 -14.84 -4.25 -5.96
N GLY A 54 -15.14 -3.29 -5.09
CA GLY A 54 -15.59 -1.94 -5.36
C GLY A 54 -14.48 -0.91 -5.22
N ASN A 55 -14.86 0.37 -5.35
CA ASN A 55 -13.93 1.48 -5.18
C ASN A 55 -13.89 1.88 -3.71
N TRP A 56 -12.86 1.43 -3.00
CA TRP A 56 -12.59 1.87 -1.63
C TRP A 56 -11.43 2.87 -1.59
N GLN A 57 -11.49 3.74 -0.59
CA GLN A 57 -10.44 4.67 -0.21
C GLN A 57 -10.21 4.54 1.29
N PHE A 58 -8.97 4.36 1.69
CA PHE A 58 -8.54 4.26 3.08
C PHE A 58 -7.60 5.41 3.40
N THR A 59 -7.97 6.22 4.38
CA THR A 59 -7.20 7.41 4.78
C THR A 59 -6.77 7.27 6.23
N PHE A 60 -5.49 7.49 6.52
CA PHE A 60 -4.90 7.40 7.86
C PHE A 60 -3.81 8.45 8.05
N GLU A 61 -3.62 8.89 9.29
CA GLU A 61 -2.60 9.86 9.66
C GLU A 61 -1.33 9.16 10.17
N ILE A 62 -0.16 9.54 9.66
CA ILE A 62 1.15 9.05 10.10
C ILE A 62 2.17 10.20 10.06
N ALA A 63 2.89 10.39 11.16
CA ALA A 63 3.90 11.45 11.27
C ALA A 63 3.42 12.86 10.84
N ASP A 64 2.19 13.24 11.21
CA ASP A 64 1.53 14.51 10.82
C ASP A 64 1.12 14.60 9.33
N HIS A 65 1.26 13.51 8.57
CA HIS A 65 0.85 13.43 7.17
C HIS A 65 -0.42 12.60 7.00
N ASP A 66 -1.35 13.08 6.16
CA ASP A 66 -2.52 12.29 5.74
C ASP A 66 -2.14 11.36 4.59
N VAL A 67 -2.20 10.06 4.81
CA VAL A 67 -1.96 9.04 3.78
C VAL A 67 -3.28 8.46 3.35
N THR A 68 -3.59 8.67 2.07
CA THR A 68 -4.79 8.15 1.43
C THR A 68 -4.41 7.09 0.40
N ILE A 69 -4.91 5.87 0.56
CA ILE A 69 -4.71 4.74 -0.34
C ILE A 69 -6.05 4.37 -0.98
N THR A 70 -6.03 4.10 -2.28
CA THR A 70 -7.22 3.70 -3.05
C THR A 70 -7.09 2.28 -3.55
N SER A 71 -8.23 1.62 -3.72
CA SER A 71 -8.38 0.31 -4.38
C SER A 71 -7.65 0.17 -5.72
N ASP A 72 -7.43 1.27 -6.45
CA ASP A 72 -6.73 1.31 -7.75
C ASP A 72 -5.19 1.22 -7.62
N GLY A 73 -4.65 1.10 -6.41
CA GLY A 73 -3.18 1.11 -6.22
C GLY A 73 -2.60 2.52 -6.13
N ARG A 74 -3.43 3.55 -5.97
CA ARG A 74 -2.94 4.93 -5.81
C ARG A 74 -2.79 5.29 -4.35
N LEU A 75 -1.66 5.92 -4.04
CA LEU A 75 -1.33 6.47 -2.74
C LEU A 75 -1.09 7.97 -2.87
N PHE A 76 -1.76 8.70 -1.99
CA PHE A 76 -1.69 10.14 -1.84
C PHE A 76 -1.13 10.44 -0.45
N VAL A 77 -0.19 11.38 -0.36
CA VAL A 77 0.32 11.92 0.91
C VAL A 77 -0.02 13.40 0.94
N ASP A 78 -0.72 13.86 1.98
CA ASP A 78 -1.26 15.23 2.08
C ASP A 78 -2.09 15.65 0.85
N GLY A 79 -2.77 14.67 0.23
CA GLY A 79 -3.51 14.85 -1.02
C GLY A 79 -2.65 14.91 -2.30
N VAL A 80 -1.32 14.76 -2.21
CA VAL A 80 -0.40 14.68 -3.34
C VAL A 80 -0.22 13.23 -3.79
N LEU A 81 -0.52 12.95 -5.06
CA LEU A 81 -0.32 11.63 -5.64
C LEU A 81 1.17 11.27 -5.70
N CYS A 82 1.59 10.35 -4.84
CA CYS A 82 2.99 9.90 -4.76
C CYS A 82 3.19 8.61 -5.56
N ARG A 83 2.25 7.66 -5.44
CA ARG A 83 2.31 6.35 -6.12
C ARG A 83 1.00 5.99 -6.79
N THR A 84 1.11 5.24 -7.88
CA THR A 84 -0.02 4.75 -8.69
C THR A 84 0.02 3.26 -8.97
N ASP A 85 1.05 2.55 -8.47
CA ASP A 85 1.31 1.14 -8.74
C ASP A 85 1.49 0.37 -7.41
N LEU A 86 0.70 0.69 -6.37
CA LEU A 86 0.75 -0.12 -5.16
C LEU A 86 0.34 -1.56 -5.48
N ALA A 87 1.06 -2.51 -4.89
CA ALA A 87 0.81 -3.94 -4.99
C ALA A 87 -0.46 -4.41 -4.21
N LEU A 88 -1.51 -3.59 -4.12
CA LEU A 88 -2.74 -3.86 -3.35
C LEU A 88 -3.47 -5.12 -3.83
N CYS A 89 -3.46 -5.38 -5.13
CA CYS A 89 -3.99 -6.59 -5.74
C CYS A 89 -3.43 -6.72 -7.15
N ARG A 90 -2.14 -7.06 -7.30
CA ARG A 90 -1.67 -7.60 -8.59
C ARG A 90 -2.16 -9.04 -8.71
N SER A 91 -3.48 -9.19 -8.83
CA SER A 91 -4.04 -10.32 -9.56
C SER A 91 -3.44 -10.22 -10.95
N THR A 92 -2.40 -11.01 -11.14
CA THR A 92 -1.80 -11.21 -12.44
C THR A 92 -2.91 -11.70 -13.33
N THR A 93 -3.49 -10.80 -14.13
CA THR A 93 -3.85 -11.17 -15.49
C THR A 93 -2.53 -11.52 -16.15
N GLN A 94 -2.06 -12.73 -15.84
CA GLN A 94 -1.06 -13.43 -16.61
C GLN A 94 -1.75 -13.65 -17.96
N PRO A 95 -1.29 -13.00 -19.05
CA PRO A 95 -1.87 -13.28 -20.35
C PRO A 95 -1.73 -14.79 -20.54
N ALA A 96 -2.86 -15.47 -20.74
CA ALA A 96 -2.88 -16.86 -21.12
C ALA A 96 -1.99 -16.99 -22.36
N HIS A 97 -0.78 -17.50 -22.17
CA HIS A 97 0.08 -17.92 -23.26
C HIS A 97 -0.69 -19.04 -23.97
N GLY A 98 -1.15 -18.71 -25.18
CA GLY A 98 -1.86 -19.62 -26.08
C GLY A 98 -0.97 -20.70 -26.66
#